data_AF-A0A3B6DER5-F1
#
_entry.id   AF-A0A3B6DER5-F1
#
_cell.length_a   1.000
_cell.length_b   1.000
_cell.length_c   1.000
_cell.angle_alpha   90.00
_cell.angle_beta   90.00
_cell.angle_gamma   90.00
#
_symmetry.space_group_name_H-M   'P 1'
#
loop_
_entity.id
_entity.type
_entity.pdbx_description
1 polymer ?
#
loop_
_entity_poly.entity_id
_entity_poly.type
_entity_poly.pdbx_seq_one_letter_code
_entity_poly.pdbx_strand_id
1 'polypeptide(L)'
;MGDCDATASFMSDLIRAIFKLVWSRRTDRGGPVDEAVDIEPAAETSRRNRSTSANASALQVSCELLRMFVAEAVQRCAVIAEAEGATTIEPTHLERVLPQLLLDF
;
A
#
# COMPACT_ATOMS: atom_id res chain seq x y z
N MET A 1 -22.43 27.15 -6.67
CA MET A 1 -22.85 26.93 -5.26
C MET A 1 -23.33 25.49 -5.18
N GLY A 2 -22.49 24.65 -4.63
CA GLY A 2 -22.62 23.19 -4.62
C GLY A 2 -21.27 22.68 -4.17
N ASP A 3 -21.13 22.53 -2.86
CA ASP A 3 -19.90 22.11 -2.20
C ASP A 3 -19.40 20.79 -2.81
N CYS A 4 -18.35 20.88 -3.63
CA CYS A 4 -17.58 19.73 -4.06
C CYS A 4 -16.82 19.25 -2.82
N ASP A 5 -17.36 18.23 -2.17
CA ASP A 5 -16.85 17.56 -0.97
C ASP A 5 -15.32 17.61 -0.89
N ALA A 6 -14.81 18.48 -0.03
CA ALA A 6 -13.39 18.62 0.21
C ALA A 6 -12.89 17.33 0.87
N THR A 7 -12.15 16.54 0.08
CA THR A 7 -11.32 15.39 0.47
C THR A 7 -12.04 14.08 0.83
N ALA A 8 -12.54 13.38 -0.19
CA ALA A 8 -12.81 11.95 -0.09
C ALA A 8 -11.49 11.20 0.24
N SER A 9 -11.23 10.98 1.53
CA SER A 9 -10.09 10.22 2.05
C SER A 9 -10.47 8.75 2.28
N PHE A 10 -9.46 7.87 2.34
CA PHE A 10 -9.69 6.46 2.60
C PHE A 10 -10.25 6.24 4.00
N MET A 11 -11.22 5.33 4.15
CA MET A 11 -11.73 4.95 5.46
C MET A 11 -10.68 4.15 6.23
N SER A 12 -10.43 4.50 7.51
CA SER A 12 -9.50 3.80 8.39
C SER A 12 -9.74 2.28 8.47
N ASP A 13 -11.01 1.85 8.44
CA ASP A 13 -11.37 0.43 8.48
C ASP A 13 -10.97 -0.31 7.21
N LEU A 14 -11.09 0.34 6.05
CA LEU A 14 -10.62 -0.21 4.77
C LEU A 14 -9.10 -0.36 4.79
N ILE A 15 -8.36 0.66 5.24
CA ILE A 15 -6.90 0.59 5.34
C ILE A 15 -6.47 -0.50 6.33
N ARG A 16 -7.17 -0.62 7.47
CA ARG A 16 -6.95 -1.71 8.42
C ARG A 16 -7.19 -3.08 7.80
N ALA A 17 -8.22 -3.22 6.96
CA ALA A 17 -8.51 -4.46 6.26
C ALA A 17 -7.42 -4.82 5.23
N ILE A 18 -6.93 -3.84 4.46
CA ILE A 18 -5.81 -4.01 3.52
C ILE A 18 -4.56 -4.49 4.27
N PHE A 19 -4.18 -3.82 5.36
CA PHE A 19 -3.02 -4.20 6.16
C PHE A 19 -3.15 -5.62 6.74
N LYS A 20 -4.31 -5.95 7.32
CA LYS A 20 -4.57 -7.30 7.84
C LYS A 20 -4.44 -8.36 6.74
N LEU A 21 -4.99 -8.11 5.54
CA LEU A 21 -4.90 -9.03 4.42
C LEU A 21 -3.45 -9.34 4.04
N VAL A 22 -2.59 -8.30 3.95
CA VAL A 22 -1.17 -8.48 3.62
C VAL A 22 -0.41 -9.19 4.74
N TRP A 23 -0.65 -8.82 6.00
CA TRP A 23 0.00 -9.46 7.14
C TRP A 23 -0.38 -10.93 7.29
N SER A 24 -1.67 -11.29 7.12
CA SER A 24 -2.12 -12.67 7.15
C SER A 24 -1.49 -13.53 6.06
N ARG A 25 -1.29 -13.00 4.85
CA ARG A 25 -0.57 -13.70 3.78
C ARG A 25 0.91 -13.91 4.09
N ARG A 26 1.52 -13.02 4.88
CA ARG A 26 2.94 -13.14 5.28
C ARG A 26 3.13 -14.18 6.37
N THR A 27 2.19 -14.29 7.31
CA THR A 27 2.23 -15.34 8.35
C THR A 27 2.05 -16.73 7.75
N ASP A 28 1.27 -16.87 6.68
CA ASP A 28 1.01 -18.15 6.00
C ASP A 28 2.24 -18.67 5.22
N ARG A 29 3.05 -17.77 4.66
CA ARG A 29 4.31 -18.14 3.98
C ARG A 29 5.47 -18.44 4.93
N GLY A 30 5.28 -18.32 6.24
CA GLY A 30 6.27 -18.57 7.29
C GLY A 30 6.33 -20.02 7.76
N GLY A 31 5.98 -21.01 6.92
CA GLY A 31 6.29 -22.42 7.16
C GLY A 31 7.81 -22.65 7.17
N PRO A 32 8.32 -23.64 7.92
CA PRO A 32 9.76 -23.83 8.10
C PRO A 32 10.41 -24.08 6.73
N VAL A 33 11.32 -23.20 6.33
CA VAL A 33 12.27 -23.53 5.28
C VAL A 33 13.25 -24.50 5.94
N ASP A 34 12.98 -25.79 5.77
CA ASP A 34 13.84 -26.90 6.16
C ASP A 34 15.05 -26.93 5.22
N GLU A 35 16.07 -26.13 5.56
CA GLU A 35 17.45 -26.41 5.16
C GLU A 35 18.13 -26.92 6.44
N ALA A 36 18.11 -28.24 6.60
CA ALA A 36 18.72 -28.97 7.68
C ALA A 36 20.22 -28.66 7.79
N VAL A 37 20.58 -27.81 8.75
CA VAL A 37 21.92 -27.82 9.36
C VAL A 37 21.72 -28.16 10.83
N ASP A 38 22.09 -29.38 11.15
CA ASP A 38 21.99 -30.04 12.45
C ASP A 38 22.87 -29.30 13.48
N ILE A 39 22.25 -28.44 14.31
CA ILE A 39 22.87 -27.84 15.49
C ILE A 39 21.82 -27.80 16.63
N GLU A 40 22.04 -28.66 17.63
CA GLU A 40 21.69 -28.62 19.08
C GLU A 40 20.46 -27.82 19.58
N PRO A 41 19.72 -28.32 20.59
CA PRO A 41 18.39 -27.83 20.95
C PRO A 41 18.47 -26.50 21.72
N ALA A 42 18.60 -25.40 21.01
CA ALA A 42 18.43 -24.06 21.56
C ALA A 42 16.93 -23.81 21.75
N ALA A 43 16.53 -23.82 23.03
CA ALA A 43 15.30 -23.29 23.62
C ALA A 43 14.19 -22.92 22.63
N GLU A 44 13.07 -23.63 22.72
CA GLU A 44 11.78 -23.22 22.16
C GLU A 44 11.45 -21.79 22.63
N THR A 45 11.97 -20.80 21.90
CA THR A 45 11.43 -19.46 21.93
C THR A 45 10.09 -19.62 21.26
N SER A 46 9.08 -19.87 22.11
CA SER A 46 7.67 -19.82 21.77
C SER A 46 7.52 -18.71 20.74
N ARG A 47 7.31 -19.11 19.49
CA ARG A 47 6.96 -18.20 18.39
C ARG A 47 5.59 -17.66 18.78
N ARG A 48 5.55 -16.77 19.78
CA ARG A 48 4.40 -15.93 20.05
C ARG A 48 4.30 -15.12 18.79
N ASN A 49 3.44 -15.59 17.89
CA ASN A 49 2.93 -14.89 16.74
C ASN A 49 2.48 -13.53 17.23
N ARG A 50 3.40 -12.56 17.27
CA ARG A 50 3.06 -11.19 17.62
C ARG A 50 2.26 -10.70 16.45
N SER A 51 0.94 -10.75 16.60
CA SER A 51 -0.02 -10.28 15.61
C SER A 51 0.39 -8.85 15.23
N THR A 52 0.80 -8.65 13.98
CA THR A 52 1.13 -7.32 13.48
C THR A 52 -0.14 -6.47 13.50
N SER A 53 -0.05 -5.25 14.01
CA SER A 53 -1.19 -4.34 14.15
C SER A 53 -0.77 -2.88 13.93
N ALA A 54 -1.66 -2.06 13.39
CA ALA A 54 -1.51 -0.60 13.32
C ALA A 54 -2.40 0.10 14.35
N ASN A 55 -1.86 1.10 15.04
CA ASN A 55 -2.61 1.99 15.93
C ASN A 55 -3.43 3.02 15.12
N ALA A 56 -4.27 3.81 15.79
CA ALA A 56 -5.17 4.76 15.14
C ALA A 56 -4.43 5.84 14.34
N SER A 57 -3.38 6.44 14.92
CA SER A 57 -2.57 7.47 14.25
C SER A 57 -1.86 6.95 13.01
N ALA A 58 -1.30 5.73 13.07
CA ALA A 58 -0.68 5.08 11.92
C ALA A 58 -1.67 4.83 10.80
N LEU A 59 -2.91 4.44 11.12
CA LEU A 59 -3.97 4.30 10.12
C LEU A 59 -4.35 5.63 9.49
N GLN A 60 -4.50 6.69 10.29
CA GLN A 60 -4.86 8.01 9.78
C GLN A 60 -3.81 8.52 8.79
N VAL A 61 -2.52 8.40 9.13
CA VAL A 61 -1.43 8.76 8.22
C VAL A 61 -1.43 7.87 6.98
N SER A 62 -1.74 6.58 7.12
CA SER A 62 -1.82 5.65 5.99
C SER A 62 -2.98 5.97 5.04
N CYS A 63 -4.12 6.48 5.56
CA CYS A 63 -5.22 6.97 4.74
C CYS A 63 -4.76 8.14 3.87
N GLU A 64 -4.04 9.09 4.46
CA GLU A 64 -3.51 10.24 3.73
C GLU A 64 -2.41 9.83 2.73
N LEU A 65 -1.53 8.91 3.10
CA LEU A 65 -0.50 8.38 2.20
C LEU A 65 -1.12 7.78 0.94
N LEU A 66 -2.13 6.92 1.08
CA LEU A 66 -2.79 6.31 -0.07
C LEU A 66 -3.61 7.32 -0.88
N ARG A 67 -4.22 8.31 -0.22
CA ARG A 67 -4.90 9.43 -0.90
C ARG A 67 -3.90 10.22 -1.76
N MET A 68 -2.74 10.55 -1.20
CA MET A 68 -1.68 11.26 -1.92
C MET A 68 -1.11 10.42 -3.06
N PHE A 69 -0.86 9.13 -2.84
CA PHE A 69 -0.38 8.21 -3.89
C PHE A 69 -1.31 8.21 -5.12
N VAL A 70 -2.62 8.09 -4.90
CA VAL A 70 -3.61 8.10 -6.00
C VAL A 70 -3.70 9.48 -6.65
N ALA A 71 -3.71 10.56 -5.86
CA ALA A 71 -3.75 11.92 -6.39
C ALA A 71 -2.52 12.23 -7.26
N GLU A 72 -1.32 11.85 -6.82
CA GLU A 72 -0.08 11.99 -7.58
C GLU A 72 -0.13 11.21 -8.90
N ALA A 73 -0.62 9.96 -8.87
CA ALA A 73 -0.78 9.17 -10.08
C ALA A 73 -1.68 9.88 -11.10
N VAL A 74 -2.86 10.36 -10.67
CA VAL A 74 -3.83 11.04 -11.53
C VAL A 74 -3.24 12.35 -12.07
N GLN A 75 -2.64 13.18 -11.22
CA GLN A 75 -2.07 14.47 -11.60
C GLN A 75 -0.98 14.29 -12.66
N ARG A 76 -0.05 13.35 -12.46
CA ARG A 76 1.03 13.07 -13.43
C ARG A 76 0.50 12.53 -14.75
N CYS A 77 -0.50 11.65 -14.71
CA CYS A 77 -1.17 11.17 -15.92
C CYS A 77 -1.87 12.30 -16.67
N ALA A 78 -2.54 13.21 -15.97
CA ALA A 78 -3.22 14.36 -16.55
C ALA A 78 -2.22 15.28 -17.28
N VAL A 79 -1.04 15.53 -16.70
CA VAL A 79 0.02 16.33 -17.33
C VAL A 79 0.49 15.71 -18.65
N ILE A 80 0.67 14.39 -18.71
CA ILE A 80 1.04 13.71 -19.97
C ILE A 80 -0.11 13.81 -20.98
N ALA A 81 -1.35 13.52 -20.56
CA ALA A 81 -2.51 13.57 -21.44
C ALA A 81 -2.70 14.97 -22.05
N GLU A 82 -2.57 16.03 -21.24
CA GLU A 82 -2.64 17.43 -21.68
C GLU A 82 -1.53 17.76 -22.68
N ALA A 83 -0.30 17.32 -22.43
CA ALA A 83 0.82 17.53 -23.35
C ALA A 83 0.62 16.80 -24.71
N GLU A 84 -0.13 15.71 -24.72
CA GLU A 84 -0.51 14.95 -25.92
C GLU A 84 -1.79 15.50 -26.59
N GLY A 85 -2.43 16.52 -26.00
CA GLY A 85 -3.71 17.07 -26.48
C GLY A 85 -4.91 16.15 -26.25
N ALA A 86 -4.77 15.14 -25.40
CA ALA A 86 -5.84 14.23 -25.01
C ALA A 86 -6.77 14.90 -23.99
N THR A 87 -8.07 14.62 -24.10
CA THR A 87 -9.09 15.12 -23.15
C THR A 87 -9.41 14.11 -22.05
N THR A 88 -8.86 12.89 -22.14
CA THR A 88 -9.07 11.78 -21.22
C THR A 88 -7.74 11.15 -20.83
N ILE A 89 -7.64 10.72 -19.57
CA ILE A 89 -6.49 9.93 -19.11
C ILE A 89 -6.66 8.49 -19.61
N GLU A 90 -5.89 8.14 -20.63
CA GLU A 90 -5.73 6.77 -21.10
C GLU A 90 -4.75 5.94 -20.23
N PRO A 91 -4.87 4.60 -20.22
CA PRO A 91 -3.97 3.71 -19.46
C PRO A 91 -2.50 3.87 -19.82
N THR A 92 -2.19 4.21 -21.06
CA THR A 92 -0.83 4.43 -21.55
C THR A 92 -0.12 5.59 -20.84
N HIS A 93 -0.85 6.61 -20.39
CA HIS A 93 -0.28 7.68 -19.57
C HIS A 93 0.17 7.16 -18.21
N LEU A 94 -0.61 6.25 -17.60
CA LEU A 94 -0.25 5.62 -16.33
C LEU A 94 1.00 4.75 -16.48
N GLU A 95 1.08 3.93 -17.54
CA GLU A 95 2.24 3.09 -17.82
C GLU A 95 3.54 3.90 -17.92
N ARG A 96 3.47 5.14 -18.45
CA ARG A 96 4.63 6.04 -18.57
C ARG A 96 5.07 6.62 -17.23
N VAL A 97 4.13 7.00 -16.36
CA VAL A 97 4.47 7.60 -15.05
C VAL A 97 4.78 6.56 -13.97
N LEU A 98 4.30 5.32 -14.15
CA LEU A 98 4.34 4.28 -13.14
C LEU A 98 5.76 3.98 -12.62
N PRO A 99 6.81 3.89 -13.45
CA PRO A 99 8.16 3.62 -12.95
C PRO A 99 8.63 4.68 -11.95
N GLN A 100 8.43 5.97 -12.25
CA GLN A 100 8.84 7.04 -11.34
C GLN A 100 7.90 7.15 -10.14
N LEU A 101 6.59 6.95 -10.33
CA LEU A 101 5.62 6.95 -9.26
C LEU A 101 5.96 5.91 -8.18
N LEU A 102 6.42 4.72 -8.57
CA LEU A 102 6.84 3.66 -7.66
C LEU A 102 8.22 3.88 -7.04
N LEU A 103 9.05 4.79 -7.58
CA LEU A 103 10.32 5.16 -6.97
C LEU A 103 10.16 6.25 -5.91
N ASP A 104 9.12 7.08 -6.04
CA ASP A 104 8.83 8.17 -5.11
C ASP A 104 8.14 7.69 -3.81
N PHE A 105 7.61 6.46 -3.79
CA PHE A 105 6.87 5.84 -2.67
C PHE A 105 7.46 4.49 -2.27
#